data_AF-V7H6L6-F1
#
_entry.id   AF-V7H6L6-F1
#
_cell.length_a   1.000
_cell.length_b   1.000
_cell.length_c   1.000
_cell.angle_alpha   90.00
_cell.angle_beta   90.00
_cell.angle_gamma   90.00
#
_symmetry.space_group_name_H-M   'P 1'
#
loop_
_entity.id
_entity.type
_entity.pdbx_description
1 polymer ?
#
loop_
_entity_poly.entity_id
_entity_poly.type
_entity_poly.pdbx_seq_one_letter_code
_entity_poly.pdbx_strand_id
1 'polypeptide(L)'
;MKAFDRERLEFLEERWRAVPVLKDKMAILKSGLDSFLRGDAVAAIKTLSSEIEGILQEAHITIHGKGAKIDSLSEFAKVAGVTKAEGDDTLMFPNQFGQYLGEYIYAPFDPKTGASAAAGRHPVGHGNAKAEAYTLARALQYILTIDQLAFYLG
;
A
#
# COMPACT_ATOMS: atom_id res chain seq x y z
N MET A 1 10.45 -10.48 11.58
CA MET A 1 11.23 -9.89 10.46
C MET A 1 12.15 -10.87 9.75
N LYS A 2 12.79 -11.85 10.42
CA LYS A 2 13.72 -12.81 9.76
C LYS A 2 13.16 -13.54 8.52
N ALA A 3 11.83 -13.65 8.38
CA ALA A 3 11.17 -14.28 7.23
C ALA A 3 10.94 -13.35 6.01
N PHE A 4 11.20 -12.04 6.14
CA PHE A 4 11.15 -11.07 5.04
C PHE A 4 12.57 -10.57 4.78
N ASP A 5 13.40 -11.48 4.34
CA ASP A 5 14.78 -11.23 3.93
C ASP A 5 14.84 -10.84 2.45
N ARG A 6 16.07 -10.74 1.93
CA ARG A 6 16.33 -10.37 0.54
C ARG A 6 15.61 -11.30 -0.44
N GLU A 7 15.77 -12.60 -0.27
CA GLU A 7 15.17 -13.61 -1.16
C GLU A 7 13.65 -13.47 -1.18
N ARG A 8 13.02 -13.31 -0.01
CA ARG A 8 11.58 -13.13 0.05
C ARG A 8 11.11 -11.86 -0.67
N LEU A 9 11.83 -10.75 -0.53
CA LEU A 9 11.45 -9.50 -1.19
C LEU A 9 11.73 -9.50 -2.69
N GLU A 10 12.78 -10.18 -3.15
CA GLU A 10 13.05 -10.37 -4.58
C GLU A 10 11.93 -11.19 -5.23
N PHE A 11 11.41 -12.20 -4.56
CA PHE A 11 10.21 -12.94 -5.02
C PHE A 11 8.97 -12.03 -5.14
N LEU A 12 8.74 -11.10 -4.21
CA LEU A 12 7.63 -10.14 -4.34
C LEU A 12 7.89 -9.18 -5.51
N GLU A 13 9.12 -8.69 -5.65
CA GLU A 13 9.53 -7.79 -6.73
C GLU A 13 9.26 -8.41 -8.11
N GLU A 14 9.58 -9.69 -8.30
CA GLU A 14 9.29 -10.43 -9.53
C GLU A 14 7.80 -10.49 -9.86
N ARG A 15 6.96 -10.79 -8.85
CA ARG A 15 5.50 -10.76 -9.02
C ARG A 15 4.99 -9.37 -9.38
N TRP A 16 5.51 -8.32 -8.74
CA TRP A 16 5.09 -6.95 -8.99
C TRP A 16 5.44 -6.48 -10.40
N ARG A 17 6.57 -6.93 -10.96
CA ARG A 17 6.98 -6.65 -12.34
C ARG A 17 6.01 -7.20 -13.38
N ALA A 18 5.28 -8.26 -13.05
CA ALA A 18 4.27 -8.84 -13.93
C ALA A 18 2.95 -8.04 -13.96
N VAL A 19 2.74 -7.11 -13.02
CA VAL A 19 1.52 -6.31 -12.91
C VAL A 19 1.69 -4.99 -13.68
N PRO A 20 0.91 -4.74 -14.76
CA PRO A 20 1.13 -3.58 -15.63
C PRO A 20 1.16 -2.24 -14.90
N VAL A 21 0.23 -2.02 -13.97
CA VAL A 21 0.08 -0.76 -13.22
C VAL A 21 1.21 -0.51 -12.20
N LEU A 22 2.03 -1.52 -11.88
CA LEU A 22 3.20 -1.36 -10.99
C LEU A 22 4.50 -1.17 -11.76
N LYS A 23 4.53 -1.50 -13.06
CA LYS A 23 5.76 -1.57 -13.87
C LYS A 23 6.58 -0.28 -13.82
N ASP A 24 5.93 0.87 -14.02
CA ASP A 24 6.60 2.17 -14.06
C ASP A 24 7.00 2.69 -12.68
N LYS A 25 6.48 2.07 -11.62
CA LYS A 25 6.77 2.37 -10.22
C LYS A 25 7.90 1.53 -9.65
N MET A 26 8.34 0.49 -10.38
CA MET A 26 9.29 -0.50 -9.86
C MET A 26 10.60 0.11 -9.34
N ALA A 27 11.09 1.19 -9.95
CA ALA A 27 12.29 1.88 -9.45
C ALA A 27 12.08 2.48 -8.05
N ILE A 28 10.91 3.07 -7.81
CA ILE A 28 10.52 3.68 -6.52
C ILE A 28 10.25 2.57 -5.50
N LEU A 29 9.48 1.55 -5.88
CA LEU A 29 9.17 0.40 -5.03
C LEU A 29 10.45 -0.31 -4.58
N LYS A 30 11.40 -0.51 -5.49
CA LYS A 30 12.71 -1.10 -5.18
C LYS A 30 13.48 -0.27 -4.16
N SER A 31 13.49 1.05 -4.28
CA SER A 31 14.12 1.93 -3.29
C SER A 31 13.52 1.77 -1.89
N GLY A 32 12.19 1.58 -1.80
CA GLY A 32 11.49 1.29 -0.55
C GLY A 32 11.87 -0.08 0.03
N LEU A 33 11.92 -1.12 -0.80
CA LEU A 33 12.34 -2.48 -0.39
C LEU A 33 13.79 -2.51 0.09
N ASP A 34 14.71 -1.87 -0.64
CA ASP A 34 16.12 -1.81 -0.27
C ASP A 34 16.32 -1.04 1.05
N SER A 35 15.52 -0.01 1.30
CA SER A 35 15.52 0.71 2.58
C SER A 35 15.05 -0.17 3.73
N PHE A 36 13.99 -0.95 3.53
CA PHE A 36 13.52 -1.94 4.50
C PHE A 36 14.60 -2.98 4.82
N LEU A 37 15.29 -3.51 3.81
CA LEU A 37 16.38 -4.51 3.99
C LEU A 37 17.56 -3.97 4.81
N ARG A 38 17.85 -2.67 4.71
CA ARG A 38 18.89 -2.01 5.53
C ARG A 38 18.43 -1.64 6.94
N GLY A 39 17.16 -1.89 7.27
CA GLY A 39 16.59 -1.52 8.56
C GLY A 39 16.15 -0.06 8.67
N ASP A 40 16.13 0.69 7.56
CA ASP A 40 15.69 2.09 7.53
C ASP A 40 14.18 2.17 7.34
N ALA A 41 13.46 2.10 8.46
CA ALA A 41 11.99 2.18 8.47
C ALA A 41 11.46 3.54 8.00
N VAL A 42 12.19 4.64 8.26
CA VAL A 42 11.75 5.98 7.88
C VAL A 42 11.74 6.11 6.36
N ALA A 43 12.86 5.78 5.71
CA ALA A 43 12.95 5.82 4.25
C ALA A 43 11.95 4.84 3.61
N ALA A 44 11.86 3.60 4.12
CA ALA A 44 10.92 2.62 3.58
C ALA A 44 9.45 3.11 3.63
N ILE A 45 9.00 3.63 4.77
CA ILE A 45 7.61 4.11 4.93
C ILE A 45 7.36 5.36 4.07
N LYS A 46 8.29 6.32 4.06
CA LYS A 46 8.15 7.54 3.26
C LYS A 46 8.09 7.25 1.76
N THR A 47 8.83 6.25 1.29
CA THR A 47 8.82 5.84 -0.11
C THR A 47 7.56 5.03 -0.46
N LEU A 48 7.19 4.04 0.35
CA LEU A 48 6.13 3.09 -0.02
C LEU A 48 4.70 3.62 0.22
N SER A 49 4.49 4.46 1.25
CA SER A 49 3.14 4.88 1.64
C SER A 49 2.41 5.72 0.58
N SER A 50 3.12 6.58 -0.16
CA SER A 50 2.55 7.37 -1.25
C SER A 50 2.24 6.53 -2.49
N GLU A 51 3.00 5.46 -2.71
CA GLU A 51 2.82 4.62 -3.90
C GLU A 51 1.52 3.80 -3.85
N ILE A 52 0.97 3.50 -2.68
CA ILE A 52 -0.35 2.83 -2.58
C ILE A 52 -1.43 3.64 -3.28
N GLU A 53 -1.47 4.96 -3.02
CA GLU A 53 -2.43 5.87 -3.69
C GLU A 53 -2.12 5.94 -5.19
N GLY A 54 -0.85 6.10 -5.55
CA GLY A 54 -0.43 6.16 -6.94
C GLY A 54 -0.79 4.91 -7.75
N ILE A 55 -0.65 3.72 -7.18
CA ILE A 55 -1.03 2.44 -7.80
C ILE A 55 -2.53 2.38 -8.04
N LEU A 56 -3.33 2.74 -7.04
CA LEU A 56 -4.78 2.69 -7.14
C LEU A 56 -5.34 3.74 -8.10
N GLN A 57 -4.74 4.94 -8.15
CA GLN A 57 -5.07 5.97 -9.13
C GLN A 57 -4.78 5.50 -10.56
N GLU A 58 -3.58 4.95 -10.80
CA GLU A 58 -3.18 4.46 -12.12
C GLU A 58 -4.11 3.34 -12.60
N ALA A 59 -4.41 2.39 -11.72
CA ALA A 59 -5.35 1.31 -12.01
C ALA A 59 -6.77 1.84 -12.29
N HIS A 60 -7.25 2.79 -11.50
CA HIS A 60 -8.56 3.39 -11.72
C HIS A 60 -8.61 4.18 -13.05
N ILE A 61 -7.55 4.90 -13.41
CA ILE A 61 -7.42 5.57 -14.72
C ILE A 61 -7.43 4.55 -15.85
N THR A 62 -6.68 3.46 -15.71
CA THR A 62 -6.59 2.39 -16.73
C THR A 62 -7.95 1.75 -17.00
N ILE A 63 -8.76 1.51 -15.96
CA ILE A 63 -10.04 0.82 -16.08
C ILE A 63 -11.19 1.78 -16.44
N HIS A 64 -11.20 2.99 -15.89
CA HIS A 64 -12.34 3.91 -15.98
C HIS A 64 -12.06 5.19 -16.78
N GLY A 65 -10.84 5.40 -17.27
CA GLY A 65 -10.44 6.58 -18.04
C GLY A 65 -10.30 7.87 -17.23
N LYS A 66 -10.38 7.81 -15.89
CA LYS A 66 -10.26 8.97 -14.99
C LYS A 66 -9.74 8.54 -13.62
N GLY A 67 -9.17 9.47 -12.86
CA GLY A 67 -8.82 9.22 -11.45
C GLY A 67 -10.03 9.17 -10.53
N ALA A 68 -9.79 8.79 -9.28
CA ALA A 68 -10.80 8.74 -8.22
C ALA A 68 -10.42 9.62 -7.03
N LYS A 69 -11.39 9.94 -6.17
CA LYS A 69 -11.10 10.56 -4.86
C LYS A 69 -10.52 9.50 -3.92
N ILE A 70 -9.68 9.91 -2.97
CA ILE A 70 -9.08 9.02 -1.95
C ILE A 70 -10.13 8.13 -1.29
N ASP A 71 -11.27 8.70 -0.89
CA ASP A 71 -12.37 7.98 -0.22
C ASP A 71 -12.98 6.87 -1.10
N SER A 72 -12.80 6.93 -2.42
CA SER A 72 -13.30 5.94 -3.38
C SER A 72 -12.25 4.88 -3.73
N LEU A 73 -10.96 5.09 -3.42
CA LEU A 73 -9.89 4.15 -3.77
C LEU A 73 -9.95 2.87 -2.94
N SER A 74 -10.41 2.92 -1.68
CA SER A 74 -10.60 1.73 -0.84
C SER A 74 -11.69 0.81 -1.38
N GLU A 75 -12.83 1.37 -1.79
CA GLU A 75 -13.91 0.61 -2.40
C GLU A 75 -13.49 0.06 -3.76
N PHE A 76 -12.76 0.84 -4.57
CA PHE A 76 -12.19 0.34 -5.82
C PHE A 76 -11.26 -0.87 -5.60
N ALA A 77 -10.36 -0.80 -4.62
CA ALA A 77 -9.48 -1.92 -4.27
C ALA A 77 -10.26 -3.17 -3.82
N LYS A 78 -11.32 -2.99 -3.03
CA LYS A 78 -12.22 -4.06 -2.62
C LYS A 78 -12.89 -4.72 -3.83
N VAL A 79 -13.47 -3.93 -4.74
CA VAL A 79 -14.14 -4.44 -5.95
C VAL A 79 -13.16 -5.20 -6.85
N ALA A 80 -11.94 -4.67 -7.02
CA ALA A 80 -10.88 -5.38 -7.74
C ALA A 80 -10.55 -6.72 -7.08
N GLY A 81 -10.44 -6.75 -5.75
CA GLY A 81 -10.22 -7.96 -4.97
C GLY A 81 -11.33 -8.99 -5.08
N VAL A 82 -12.59 -8.58 -4.98
CA VAL A 82 -13.76 -9.47 -5.17
C VAL A 82 -13.76 -10.06 -6.57
N THR A 83 -13.45 -9.24 -7.57
CA THR A 83 -13.39 -9.67 -8.97
C THR A 83 -12.27 -10.70 -9.16
N LYS A 84 -11.07 -10.42 -8.64
CA LYS A 84 -9.91 -11.32 -8.75
C LYS A 84 -10.11 -12.63 -8.01
N ALA A 85 -10.77 -12.59 -6.85
CA ALA A 85 -11.02 -13.75 -6.02
C ALA A 85 -12.29 -14.51 -6.41
N GLU A 86 -13.03 -14.05 -7.43
CA GLU A 86 -14.31 -14.59 -7.89
C GLU A 86 -15.37 -14.70 -6.76
N GLY A 87 -15.29 -13.81 -5.77
CA GLY A 87 -16.12 -13.83 -4.59
C GLY A 87 -15.60 -12.93 -3.48
N ASP A 88 -16.47 -12.57 -2.54
CA ASP A 88 -16.18 -11.68 -1.43
C ASP A 88 -15.92 -12.42 -0.10
N ASP A 89 -16.37 -13.66 0.02
CA ASP A 89 -16.05 -14.61 1.10
C ASP A 89 -14.94 -15.58 0.68
N THR A 90 -13.70 -15.08 0.63
CA THR A 90 -12.54 -15.85 0.21
C THR A 90 -11.35 -15.62 1.15
N LEU A 91 -10.36 -16.51 1.10
CA LEU A 91 -9.09 -16.36 1.83
C LEU A 91 -8.25 -15.17 1.37
N MET A 92 -8.70 -14.45 0.32
CA MET A 92 -8.10 -13.21 -0.12
C MET A 92 -8.64 -11.99 0.63
N PHE A 93 -9.70 -12.14 1.43
CA PHE A 93 -10.25 -11.13 2.33
C PHE A 93 -10.50 -9.74 1.69
N PRO A 94 -11.14 -9.65 0.50
CA PRO A 94 -11.29 -8.38 -0.20
C PRO A 94 -12.10 -7.34 0.58
N ASN A 95 -13.09 -7.77 1.34
CA ASN A 95 -13.89 -6.90 2.21
C ASN A 95 -13.06 -6.30 3.35
N GLN A 96 -12.30 -7.14 4.07
CA GLN A 96 -11.46 -6.71 5.18
C GLN A 96 -10.28 -5.87 4.69
N PHE A 97 -9.75 -6.15 3.50
CA PHE A 97 -8.69 -5.35 2.91
C PHE A 97 -9.18 -3.95 2.53
N GLY A 98 -10.36 -3.83 1.93
CA GLY A 98 -10.99 -2.53 1.66
C GLY A 98 -11.21 -1.71 2.94
N GLN A 99 -11.72 -2.36 3.99
CA GLN A 99 -11.87 -1.74 5.32
C GLN A 99 -10.53 -1.29 5.88
N TYR A 100 -9.50 -2.14 5.82
CA TYR A 100 -8.15 -1.79 6.26
C TYR A 100 -7.60 -0.56 5.54
N LEU A 101 -7.76 -0.47 4.21
CA LEU A 101 -7.34 0.69 3.44
C LEU A 101 -8.06 1.97 3.90
N GLY A 102 -9.38 1.91 4.09
CA GLY A 102 -10.16 3.06 4.54
C GLY A 102 -9.84 3.50 5.97
N GLU A 103 -9.72 2.55 6.90
CA GLU A 103 -9.58 2.83 8.34
C GLU A 103 -8.14 3.13 8.76
N TYR A 104 -7.13 2.66 8.02
CA TYR A 104 -5.73 2.78 8.41
C TYR A 104 -4.87 3.54 7.41
N ILE A 105 -4.95 3.21 6.11
CA ILE A 105 -4.11 3.87 5.10
C ILE A 105 -4.65 5.27 4.80
N TYR A 106 -5.95 5.36 4.51
CA TYR A 106 -6.66 6.59 4.13
C TYR A 106 -7.49 7.19 5.28
N ALA A 107 -7.24 6.74 6.51
CA ALA A 107 -7.91 7.27 7.69
C ALA A 107 -7.94 8.80 7.66
N PRO A 108 -9.10 9.44 7.92
CA PRO A 108 -9.19 10.89 7.98
C PRO A 108 -8.13 11.46 8.91
N PHE A 109 -7.49 12.54 8.48
CA PHE A 109 -6.50 13.25 9.27
C PHE A 109 -7.04 14.63 9.62
N ASP A 110 -7.17 14.91 10.91
CA ASP A 110 -7.47 16.25 11.40
C ASP A 110 -6.20 16.87 12.02
N PRO A 111 -5.60 17.88 11.35
CA PRO A 111 -4.40 18.54 11.84
C PRO A 111 -4.61 19.26 13.18
N LYS A 112 -5.86 19.64 13.53
CA LYS A 112 -6.17 20.37 14.76
C LYS A 112 -6.23 19.47 15.98
N THR A 113 -6.75 18.26 15.81
CA THR A 113 -6.89 17.28 16.91
C THR A 113 -5.75 16.26 16.93
N GLY A 114 -4.97 16.16 15.86
CA GLY A 114 -3.92 15.14 15.71
C GLY A 114 -4.48 13.72 15.58
N ALA A 115 -5.80 13.57 15.47
CA ALA A 115 -6.47 12.29 15.32
C ALA A 115 -6.16 11.71 13.93
N SER A 116 -5.42 10.61 13.90
CA SER A 116 -5.31 9.71 12.75
C SER A 116 -4.83 8.35 13.23
N ALA A 117 -4.99 7.32 12.39
CA ALA A 117 -4.19 6.11 12.54
C ALA A 117 -2.71 6.53 12.52
N ALA A 118 -1.98 6.34 13.63
CA ALA A 118 -0.69 6.99 13.95
C ALA A 118 0.42 6.91 12.88
N ALA A 119 0.25 6.09 11.84
CA ALA A 119 1.19 5.89 10.75
C ALA A 119 0.53 5.69 9.37
N GLY A 120 -0.72 6.13 9.16
CA GLY A 120 -1.37 6.08 7.84
C GLY A 120 -0.73 7.01 6.80
N ARG A 121 -1.19 6.97 5.55
CA ARG A 121 -0.64 7.79 4.46
C ARG A 121 -0.73 9.29 4.76
N HIS A 122 -1.83 9.74 5.36
CA HIS A 122 -2.02 11.16 5.68
C HIS A 122 -1.01 11.70 6.71
N PRO A 123 -0.86 11.16 7.93
CA PRO A 123 0.13 11.67 8.88
C PRO A 123 1.57 11.52 8.38
N VAL A 124 1.90 10.46 7.62
CA VAL A 124 3.23 10.33 6.99
C VAL A 124 3.46 11.40 5.93
N GLY A 125 2.50 11.59 5.01
CA GLY A 125 2.60 12.54 3.91
C GLY A 125 2.59 14.00 4.34
N HIS A 126 1.87 14.34 5.42
CA HIS A 126 1.82 15.69 5.96
C HIS A 126 2.93 16.00 6.98
N GLY A 127 3.74 15.01 7.37
CA GLY A 127 4.84 15.20 8.32
C GLY A 127 4.41 15.21 9.79
N ASN A 128 3.21 14.71 10.10
CA ASN A 128 2.63 14.68 11.45
C ASN A 128 2.84 13.32 12.16
N ALA A 129 3.30 12.29 11.45
CA ALA A 129 3.65 11.01 12.05
C ALA A 129 4.88 11.17 12.97
N LYS A 130 4.75 10.77 14.24
CA LYS A 130 5.84 10.80 15.22
C LYS A 130 6.94 9.80 14.89
N ALA A 131 8.14 10.01 15.41
CA ALA A 131 9.30 9.14 15.15
C ALA A 131 9.03 7.66 15.51
N GLU A 132 8.27 7.42 16.57
CA GLU A 132 7.96 6.07 17.06
C GLU A 132 7.02 5.29 16.13
N ALA A 133 6.34 5.98 15.22
CA ALA A 133 5.49 5.36 14.21
C ALA A 133 6.30 4.64 13.12
N TYR A 134 7.57 5.04 12.93
CA TYR A 134 8.44 4.50 11.90
C TYR A 134 9.15 3.24 12.38
N THR A 135 8.44 2.12 12.31
CA THR A 135 8.97 0.80 12.67
C THR A 135 9.09 -0.09 11.43
N LEU A 136 10.00 -1.06 11.46
CA LEU A 136 10.09 -2.05 10.39
C LEU A 136 8.82 -2.92 10.30
N ALA A 137 8.13 -3.15 11.41
CA ALA A 137 6.81 -3.80 11.37
C ALA A 137 5.80 -3.00 10.54
N ARG A 138 5.80 -1.66 10.68
CA ARG A 138 4.94 -0.78 9.89
C ARG A 138 5.37 -0.73 8.41
N ALA A 139 6.67 -0.64 8.14
CA ALA A 139 7.18 -0.72 6.77
C ALA A 139 6.76 -2.04 6.08
N LEU A 140 6.81 -3.16 6.80
CA LEU A 140 6.34 -4.44 6.30
C LEU A 140 4.84 -4.43 5.96
N GLN A 141 4.00 -3.74 6.74
CA GLN A 141 2.58 -3.60 6.40
C GLN A 141 2.38 -2.87 5.06
N TYR A 142 3.16 -1.83 4.78
CA TYR A 142 3.15 -1.15 3.49
C TYR A 142 3.56 -2.09 2.34
N ILE A 143 4.62 -2.87 2.52
CA ILE A 143 5.07 -3.88 1.55
C ILE A 143 3.95 -4.90 1.27
N LEU A 144 3.31 -5.43 2.32
CA LEU A 144 2.24 -6.41 2.17
C LEU A 144 0.96 -5.81 1.57
N THR A 145 0.70 -4.53 1.82
CA THR A 145 -0.41 -3.81 1.19
C THR A 145 -0.20 -3.71 -0.32
N ILE A 146 1.02 -3.39 -0.74
CA ILE A 146 1.38 -3.35 -2.16
C ILE A 146 1.34 -4.75 -2.79
N ASP A 147 1.76 -5.80 -2.07
CA ASP A 147 1.66 -7.18 -2.57
C ASP A 147 0.22 -7.64 -2.77
N GLN A 148 -0.68 -7.28 -1.84
CA GLN A 148 -2.11 -7.58 -1.97
C GLN A 148 -2.72 -6.84 -3.17
N LEU A 149 -2.35 -5.58 -3.38
CA LEU A 149 -2.78 -4.81 -4.56
C LEU A 149 -2.22 -5.40 -5.86
N ALA A 150 -0.96 -5.82 -5.87
CA ALA A 150 -0.37 -6.50 -7.01
C ALA A 150 -1.16 -7.78 -7.35
N PHE A 151 -1.60 -8.53 -6.34
CA PHE A 151 -2.45 -9.70 -6.55
C PHE A 151 -3.82 -9.34 -7.13
N TYR A 152 -4.50 -8.30 -6.61
CA TYR A 152 -5.82 -7.88 -7.09
C TYR A 152 -5.83 -7.25 -8.49
N LEU A 153 -4.71 -6.62 -8.89
CA LEU A 153 -4.61 -5.82 -10.12
C LEU A 153 -3.85 -6.53 -11.26
N GLY A 154 -3.13 -7.62 -10.96
CA GLY A 154 -2.56 -8.52 -11.97
C GLY A 154 -3.56 -9.58 -12.41
#